data_AF-A0A817YM45-F1
#
_entry.id   AF-A0A817YM45-F1
#
_cell.length_a   1.000
_cell.length_b   1.000
_cell.length_c   1.000
_cell.angle_alpha   90.00
_cell.angle_beta   90.00
_cell.angle_gamma   90.00
#
_symmetry.space_group_name_H-M   'P 1'
#
loop_
_entity.id
_entity.type
_entity.pdbx_description
1 polymer ?
#
loop_
_entity_poly.entity_id
_entity_poly.type
_entity_poly.pdbx_seq_one_letter_code
_entity_poly.pdbx_strand_id
1 'polypeptide(L)'
;MRKLGYSHQDIISVNRKAIELLCDIRDEYETEKTRIIIDGCVGPRGDGYNPSAMMSAEEAQAYHATQIDVFSKTNADMVSGLTLTYPAEAIGIARAAKAVGMPVVISFTLETDGRLPTGQTLKEAIELVDQATQNTPAYYMVNCVHPSHLKHALIPDGTWTDRIHGIRGNSSKKSHAELNEAKELDEGDPVEFGEDNRALLNKLKNLNTIGGCCGTNHRHIEEICKACINVFNQLKRANHDEIQSTASIKTD
;
A
#
# COMPACT_ATOMS: atom_id res chain seq x y z
N MET A 1 -1.72 18.93 8.33
CA MET A 1 -1.20 19.20 9.68
C MET A 1 -1.63 20.55 10.30
N ARG A 2 -2.46 21.37 9.64
CA ARG A 2 -2.94 22.66 10.22
C ARG A 2 -3.64 22.53 11.58
N LYS A 3 -4.39 21.44 11.81
CA LYS A 3 -5.02 21.14 13.12
C LYS A 3 -4.00 21.00 14.27
N LEU A 4 -2.74 20.74 13.94
CA LEU A 4 -1.63 20.60 14.90
C LEU A 4 -0.77 21.88 14.97
N GLY A 5 -1.19 22.98 14.33
CA GLY A 5 -0.46 24.26 14.33
C GLY A 5 0.66 24.40 13.29
N TYR A 6 0.84 23.43 12.40
CA TYR A 6 1.88 23.48 11.37
C TYR A 6 1.47 24.37 10.19
N SER A 7 2.41 25.23 9.76
CA SER A 7 2.27 26.03 8.56
C SER A 7 2.48 25.20 7.28
N HIS A 8 2.19 25.81 6.13
CA HIS A 8 2.50 25.19 4.84
C HIS A 8 4.02 24.96 4.65
N GLN A 9 4.85 25.88 5.15
CA GLN A 9 6.31 25.73 5.06
C GLN A 9 6.83 24.60 5.94
N ASP A 10 6.23 24.39 7.11
CA ASP A 10 6.62 23.28 7.99
C ASP A 10 6.30 21.93 7.33
N ILE A 11 5.17 21.81 6.64
CA ILE A 11 4.81 20.60 5.89
C ILE A 11 5.86 20.31 4.80
N ILE A 12 6.25 21.34 4.04
CA ILE A 12 7.29 21.20 3.01
C ILE A 12 8.62 20.75 3.64
N SER A 13 9.03 21.42 4.72
CA SER A 13 10.29 21.15 5.42
C SER A 13 10.34 19.74 5.99
N VAL A 14 9.28 19.29 6.68
CA VAL A 14 9.22 17.95 7.28
C VAL A 14 9.26 16.86 6.22
N ASN A 15 8.53 17.01 5.11
CA ASN A 15 8.56 16.02 4.04
C ASN A 15 9.93 15.92 3.36
N ARG A 16 10.62 17.04 3.13
CA ARG A 16 11.99 17.02 2.61
C ARG A 16 12.95 16.30 3.54
N LYS A 17 12.94 16.67 4.82
CA LYS A 17 13.81 16.04 5.84
C LYS A 17 13.52 14.54 5.99
N ALA A 18 12.26 14.12 5.87
CA ALA A 18 11.91 12.71 5.90
C ALA A 18 12.54 11.95 4.72
N ILE A 19 12.50 12.52 3.51
CA ILE A 19 13.15 11.89 2.34
C ILE A 19 14.67 11.93 2.45
N GLU A 20 15.27 13.02 2.95
CA GLU A 20 16.72 13.11 3.19
C GLU A 20 17.20 12.01 4.16
N LEU A 21 16.49 11.78 5.27
CA LEU A 21 16.79 10.69 6.19
C LEU A 21 16.72 9.31 5.50
N LEU A 22 15.73 9.10 4.63
CA LEU A 22 15.62 7.85 3.87
C LEU A 22 16.74 7.71 2.83
N CYS A 23 17.28 8.81 2.32
CA CYS A 23 18.47 8.79 1.45
C CYS A 23 19.68 8.32 2.24
N ASP A 24 19.91 8.85 3.45
CA ASP A 24 21.03 8.41 4.30
C ASP A 24 20.97 6.90 4.57
N ILE A 25 19.77 6.37 4.87
CA ILE A 25 19.55 4.94 5.06
C ILE A 25 19.79 4.16 3.76
N ARG A 26 19.31 4.65 2.61
CA ARG A 26 19.54 4.00 1.32
C ARG A 26 21.04 3.95 1.00
N ASP A 27 21.76 5.05 1.21
CA ASP A 27 23.19 5.15 0.94
C ASP A 27 24.02 4.21 1.81
N GLU A 28 23.57 3.94 3.05
CA GLU A 28 24.25 3.01 3.97
C GLU A 28 23.97 1.54 3.65
N TYR A 29 22.74 1.18 3.26
CA TYR A 29 22.28 -0.23 3.20
C TYR A 29 21.98 -0.77 1.80
N GLU A 30 21.88 0.08 0.77
CA GLU A 30 21.60 -0.37 -0.58
C GLU A 30 22.77 -1.19 -1.15
N THR A 31 22.44 -2.32 -1.76
CA THR A 31 23.39 -3.12 -2.54
C THR A 31 22.77 -3.51 -3.87
N GLU A 32 23.56 -4.05 -4.80
CA GLU A 32 23.03 -4.61 -6.06
C GLU A 32 21.97 -5.71 -5.82
N LYS A 33 22.05 -6.43 -4.69
CA LYS A 33 21.12 -7.50 -4.33
C LYS A 33 19.93 -7.02 -3.50
N THR A 34 20.04 -5.85 -2.87
CA THR A 34 19.04 -5.25 -1.97
C THR A 34 18.82 -3.80 -2.35
N ARG A 35 18.24 -3.58 -3.53
CA ARG A 35 17.82 -2.26 -4.00
C ARG A 35 16.75 -1.70 -3.07
N ILE A 36 16.84 -0.43 -2.70
CA ILE A 36 15.93 0.22 -1.77
C ILE A 36 15.14 1.29 -2.52
N ILE A 37 13.82 1.20 -2.43
CA ILE A 37 12.88 2.19 -2.97
C ILE A 37 12.48 3.15 -1.86
N ILE A 38 12.61 4.45 -2.11
CA ILE A 38 12.15 5.52 -1.24
C ILE A 38 10.72 5.91 -1.65
N ASP A 39 9.75 5.57 -0.80
CA ASP A 39 8.34 5.81 -1.03
C ASP A 39 7.81 7.00 -0.19
N GLY A 40 7.40 8.07 -0.86
CA GLY A 40 6.75 9.21 -0.24
C GLY A 40 5.32 8.85 0.19
N CYS A 41 5.09 8.63 1.47
CA CYS A 41 3.78 8.22 1.96
C CYS A 41 2.86 9.42 2.25
N VAL A 42 1.63 9.40 1.70
CA VAL A 42 0.53 10.29 2.09
C VAL A 42 -0.61 9.47 2.71
N GLY A 43 -1.11 9.91 3.87
CA GLY A 43 -2.28 9.32 4.51
C GLY A 43 -3.58 10.04 4.12
N PRO A 44 -4.76 9.52 4.52
CA PRO A 44 -6.02 10.20 4.27
C PRO A 44 -6.07 11.55 4.97
N ARG A 45 -6.87 12.49 4.45
CA ARG A 45 -7.13 13.78 5.11
C ARG A 45 -7.82 13.58 6.47
N GLY A 46 -8.73 12.63 6.54
CA GLY A 46 -9.56 12.31 7.69
C GLY A 46 -9.00 11.16 8.52
N ASP A 47 -9.87 10.59 9.35
CA ASP A 47 -9.58 9.34 10.05
C ASP A 47 -9.47 8.18 9.05
N GLY A 48 -8.41 7.38 9.16
CA GLY A 48 -8.14 6.25 8.27
C GLY A 48 -9.10 5.06 8.43
N TYR A 49 -10.06 5.13 9.35
CA TYR A 49 -11.06 4.08 9.57
C TYR A 49 -12.50 4.62 9.56
N ASN A 50 -12.69 5.93 9.39
CA ASN A 50 -14.01 6.56 9.43
C ASN A 50 -14.22 7.52 8.24
N PRO A 51 -15.07 7.16 7.25
CA PRO A 51 -15.32 7.96 6.06
C PRO A 51 -16.38 9.07 6.28
N SER A 52 -16.53 9.62 7.49
CA SER A 52 -17.55 10.65 7.76
C SER A 52 -17.28 12.01 7.10
N ALA A 53 -16.04 12.30 6.71
CA ALA A 53 -15.63 13.58 6.12
C ALA A 53 -14.95 13.39 4.75
N MET A 54 -15.68 12.76 3.82
CA MET A 54 -15.20 12.49 2.45
C MET A 54 -15.03 13.78 1.62
N MET A 55 -14.01 13.78 0.78
CA MET A 55 -13.79 14.78 -0.26
C MET A 55 -14.30 14.27 -1.62
N SER A 56 -14.66 15.20 -2.50
CA SER A 56 -14.67 14.93 -3.95
C SER A 56 -13.25 14.64 -4.45
N ALA A 57 -13.14 14.06 -5.65
CA ALA A 57 -11.84 13.77 -6.26
C ALA A 57 -11.03 15.05 -6.53
N GLU A 58 -11.71 16.13 -6.92
CA GLU A 58 -11.12 17.44 -7.20
C GLU A 58 -10.59 18.09 -5.91
N GLU A 59 -11.36 18.03 -4.81
CA GLU A 59 -10.90 18.50 -3.51
C GLU A 59 -9.72 17.67 -2.98
N ALA A 60 -9.77 16.34 -3.15
CA ALA A 60 -8.69 15.46 -2.75
C ALA A 60 -7.41 15.74 -3.55
N GLN A 61 -7.53 15.97 -4.86
CA GLN A 61 -6.39 16.36 -5.70
C GLN A 61 -5.77 17.66 -5.20
N ALA A 62 -6.58 18.70 -4.97
CA ALA A 62 -6.10 19.99 -4.48
C ALA A 62 -5.46 19.87 -3.08
N TYR A 63 -6.04 19.05 -2.20
CA TYR A 63 -5.54 18.83 -0.85
C TYR A 63 -4.16 18.14 -0.83
N HIS A 64 -4.00 17.07 -1.60
CA HIS A 64 -2.77 16.25 -1.61
C HIS A 64 -1.66 16.83 -2.51
N ALA A 65 -1.99 17.69 -3.47
CA ALA A 65 -1.05 18.24 -4.45
C ALA A 65 0.21 18.86 -3.83
N THR A 66 0.09 19.60 -2.72
CA THR A 66 1.27 20.27 -2.12
C THR A 66 2.30 19.26 -1.59
N GLN A 67 1.87 18.21 -0.89
CA GLN A 67 2.81 17.22 -0.33
C GLN A 67 3.45 16.38 -1.44
N ILE A 68 2.66 16.00 -2.44
CA ILE A 68 3.12 15.22 -3.58
C ILE A 68 4.09 16.02 -4.46
N ASP A 69 3.82 17.31 -4.70
CA ASP A 69 4.74 18.22 -5.38
C ASP A 69 6.08 18.35 -4.63
N VAL A 70 6.07 18.33 -3.29
CA VAL A 70 7.31 18.30 -2.50
C VAL A 70 8.11 17.02 -2.77
N PHE A 71 7.47 15.85 -2.75
CA PHE A 71 8.14 14.58 -3.05
C PHE A 71 8.72 14.55 -4.46
N SER A 72 8.04 15.15 -5.46
CA SER A 72 8.55 15.22 -6.83
C SER A 72 9.85 16.02 -6.98
N LYS A 73 10.21 16.81 -5.96
CA LYS A 73 11.40 17.66 -5.90
C LYS A 73 12.46 17.10 -4.96
N THR A 74 12.32 15.84 -4.54
CA THR A 74 13.29 15.11 -3.71
C THR A 74 13.71 13.81 -4.41
N ASN A 75 14.50 12.98 -3.73
CA ASN A 75 14.90 11.66 -4.22
C ASN A 75 13.86 10.56 -3.94
N ALA A 76 12.59 10.92 -3.71
CA ALA A 76 11.52 9.94 -3.60
C ALA A 76 11.31 9.28 -4.96
N ASP A 77 11.37 7.95 -5.01
CA ASP A 77 11.23 7.19 -6.25
C ASP A 77 9.75 7.09 -6.68
N MET A 78 8.84 7.18 -5.72
CA MET A 78 7.39 7.10 -5.91
C MET A 78 6.62 7.72 -4.74
N VAL A 79 5.29 7.75 -4.87
CA VAL A 79 4.36 8.15 -3.80
C VAL A 79 3.30 7.09 -3.56
N SER A 80 2.96 6.83 -2.30
CA SER A 80 1.86 5.95 -1.91
C SER A 80 0.78 6.68 -1.13
N GLY A 81 -0.48 6.56 -1.58
CA GLY A 81 -1.66 6.88 -0.78
C GLY A 81 -2.01 5.70 0.11
N LEU A 82 -1.78 5.81 1.42
CA LEU A 82 -1.96 4.72 2.39
C LEU A 82 -3.24 4.86 3.20
N THR A 83 -3.84 3.72 3.59
CA THR A 83 -4.99 3.64 4.50
C THR A 83 -6.20 4.44 4.00
N LEU A 84 -6.48 4.38 2.70
CA LEU A 84 -7.63 5.06 2.11
C LEU A 84 -8.91 4.27 2.38
N THR A 85 -10.00 4.99 2.66
CA THR A 85 -11.28 4.40 3.05
C THR A 85 -12.37 4.53 1.99
N TYR A 86 -12.12 5.32 0.93
CA TYR A 86 -13.06 5.54 -0.18
C TYR A 86 -12.34 5.93 -1.48
N PRO A 87 -12.91 5.63 -2.65
CA PRO A 87 -12.23 5.83 -3.93
C PRO A 87 -11.96 7.28 -4.35
N ALA A 88 -12.83 8.23 -3.99
CA ALA A 88 -12.70 9.61 -4.47
C ALA A 88 -11.37 10.26 -4.01
N GLU A 89 -10.91 9.95 -2.80
CA GLU A 89 -9.61 10.42 -2.32
C GLU A 89 -8.44 9.75 -3.06
N ALA A 90 -8.55 8.44 -3.34
CA ALA A 90 -7.58 7.74 -4.16
C ALA A 90 -7.45 8.32 -5.58
N ILE A 91 -8.58 8.69 -6.20
CA ILE A 91 -8.60 9.37 -7.51
C ILE A 91 -7.85 10.70 -7.41
N GLY A 92 -8.10 11.50 -6.37
CA GLY A 92 -7.45 12.78 -6.18
C GLY A 92 -5.93 12.66 -6.02
N ILE A 93 -5.48 11.70 -5.20
CA ILE A 93 -4.05 11.39 -5.01
C ILE A 93 -3.41 10.96 -6.34
N ALA A 94 -4.04 10.03 -7.05
CA ALA A 94 -3.52 9.54 -8.33
C ALA A 94 -3.40 10.67 -9.37
N ARG A 95 -4.41 11.55 -9.48
CA ARG A 95 -4.36 12.73 -10.36
C ARG A 95 -3.26 13.71 -9.96
N ALA A 96 -3.08 13.96 -8.66
CA ALA A 96 -2.03 14.84 -8.16
C ALA A 96 -0.63 14.31 -8.48
N ALA A 97 -0.40 13.01 -8.29
CA ALA A 97 0.88 12.37 -8.63
C ALA A 97 1.16 12.39 -10.14
N LYS A 98 0.15 12.10 -10.96
CA LYS A 98 0.25 12.20 -12.43
C LYS A 98 0.63 13.62 -12.89
N ALA A 99 0.06 14.64 -12.26
CA ALA A 99 0.31 16.04 -12.62
C ALA A 99 1.77 16.46 -12.42
N VAL A 100 2.51 15.80 -11.52
CA VAL A 100 3.94 16.05 -11.27
C VAL A 100 4.84 14.92 -11.80
N GLY A 101 4.28 13.97 -12.56
CA GLY A 101 5.03 12.90 -13.21
C GLY A 101 5.59 11.83 -12.27
N MET A 102 5.06 11.69 -11.04
CA MET A 102 5.51 10.65 -10.11
C MET A 102 4.70 9.35 -10.26
N PRO A 103 5.35 8.17 -10.22
CA PRO A 103 4.65 6.90 -10.04
C PRO A 103 3.87 6.89 -8.72
N VAL A 104 2.64 6.39 -8.75
CA VAL A 104 1.76 6.37 -7.58
C VAL A 104 1.22 4.98 -7.27
N VAL A 105 1.17 4.65 -6.00
CA VAL A 105 0.51 3.45 -5.47
C VAL A 105 -0.66 3.87 -4.60
N ILE A 106 -1.75 3.12 -4.71
CA ILE A 106 -2.96 3.35 -3.93
C ILE A 106 -3.18 2.15 -3.02
N SER A 107 -3.30 2.40 -1.72
CA SER A 107 -3.57 1.37 -0.72
C SER A 107 -4.85 1.66 0.04
N PHE A 108 -5.79 0.72 -0.05
CA PHE A 108 -7.03 0.78 0.72
C PHE A 108 -6.88 -0.01 2.03
N THR A 109 -7.64 0.39 3.05
CA THR A 109 -7.92 -0.47 4.22
C THR A 109 -9.30 -1.10 4.09
N LEU A 110 -9.48 -2.27 4.71
CA LEU A 110 -10.72 -3.03 4.73
C LEU A 110 -11.10 -3.36 6.17
N GLU A 111 -12.39 -3.49 6.43
CA GLU A 111 -12.91 -4.04 7.68
C GLU A 111 -12.80 -5.57 7.71
N THR A 112 -13.19 -6.17 8.84
CA THR A 112 -13.11 -7.61 9.07
C THR A 112 -13.97 -8.44 8.10
N ASP A 113 -14.98 -7.81 7.48
CA ASP A 113 -15.83 -8.39 6.44
C ASP A 113 -15.23 -8.31 5.02
N GLY A 114 -14.05 -7.70 4.88
CA GLY A 114 -13.34 -7.58 3.60
C GLY A 114 -13.83 -6.44 2.71
N ARG A 115 -14.62 -5.50 3.23
CA ARG A 115 -15.10 -4.31 2.52
C ARG A 115 -14.39 -3.06 3.00
N LEU A 116 -14.34 -2.03 2.16
CA LEU A 116 -13.90 -0.70 2.58
C LEU A 116 -14.82 -0.20 3.72
N PRO A 117 -14.40 0.75 4.56
CA PRO A 117 -15.28 1.36 5.56
C PRO A 117 -16.56 2.01 4.98
N THR A 118 -16.60 2.32 3.68
CA THR A 118 -17.82 2.76 2.98
C THR A 118 -18.78 1.62 2.58
N GLY A 119 -18.40 0.37 2.82
CA GLY A 119 -19.14 -0.83 2.43
C GLY A 119 -18.86 -1.33 1.01
N GLN A 120 -18.12 -0.57 0.19
CA GLN A 120 -17.73 -1.00 -1.16
C GLN A 120 -16.75 -2.18 -1.11
N THR A 121 -16.81 -3.05 -2.11
CA THR A 121 -15.76 -4.07 -2.28
C THR A 121 -14.46 -3.43 -2.78
N LEU A 122 -13.33 -4.09 -2.52
CA LEU A 122 -12.03 -3.65 -3.03
C LEU A 122 -11.99 -3.61 -4.57
N LYS A 123 -12.64 -4.59 -5.23
CA LYS A 123 -12.76 -4.66 -6.69
C LYS A 123 -13.43 -3.41 -7.26
N GLU A 124 -14.61 -3.05 -6.75
CA GLU A 124 -15.34 -1.85 -7.19
C GLU A 124 -14.52 -0.58 -6.97
N ALA A 125 -13.78 -0.48 -5.86
CA ALA A 125 -12.92 0.65 -5.58
C ALA A 125 -11.76 0.77 -6.59
N ILE A 126 -11.07 -0.33 -6.88
CA ILE A 126 -9.96 -0.37 -7.85
C ILE A 126 -10.46 -0.02 -9.25
N GLU A 127 -11.53 -0.66 -9.72
CA GLU A 127 -12.10 -0.43 -11.05
C GLU A 127 -12.53 1.03 -11.24
N LEU A 128 -13.12 1.63 -10.20
CA LEU A 128 -13.54 3.04 -10.22
C LEU A 128 -12.34 4.00 -10.29
N VAL A 129 -11.27 3.74 -9.53
CA VAL A 129 -10.04 4.56 -9.59
C VAL A 129 -9.37 4.41 -10.95
N ASP A 130 -9.23 3.18 -11.46
CA ASP A 130 -8.61 2.90 -12.76
C ASP A 130 -9.40 3.58 -13.89
N GLN A 131 -10.73 3.49 -13.88
CA GLN A 131 -11.59 4.16 -14.85
C GLN A 131 -11.44 5.70 -14.79
N ALA A 132 -11.52 6.28 -13.58
CA ALA A 132 -11.52 7.74 -13.40
C ALA A 132 -10.14 8.39 -13.63
N THR A 133 -9.07 7.59 -13.64
CA THR A 133 -7.69 8.07 -13.78
C THR A 133 -6.99 7.54 -15.03
N GLN A 134 -7.65 6.69 -15.82
CA GLN A 134 -7.05 5.98 -16.96
C GLN A 134 -5.86 5.10 -16.53
N ASN A 135 -6.07 4.26 -15.51
CA ASN A 135 -5.07 3.35 -14.94
C ASN A 135 -3.79 4.06 -14.48
N THR A 136 -3.94 5.23 -13.84
CA THR A 136 -2.78 6.00 -13.39
C THR A 136 -1.96 5.30 -12.29
N PRO A 137 -2.57 4.64 -11.28
CA PRO A 137 -1.78 3.92 -10.28
C PRO A 137 -0.87 2.88 -10.94
N ALA A 138 0.39 2.81 -10.51
CA ALA A 138 1.31 1.75 -10.95
C ALA A 138 0.78 0.38 -10.50
N TYR A 139 0.30 0.30 -9.26
CA TYR A 139 -0.38 -0.85 -8.67
C TYR A 139 -1.17 -0.41 -7.43
N TYR A 140 -1.91 -1.37 -6.87
CA TYR A 140 -2.66 -1.21 -5.63
C TYR A 140 -2.05 -2.07 -4.52
N MET A 141 -2.30 -1.64 -3.29
CA MET A 141 -2.00 -2.39 -2.08
C MET A 141 -3.24 -2.50 -1.19
N VAL A 142 -3.15 -3.36 -0.19
CA VAL A 142 -4.05 -3.36 0.97
C VAL A 142 -3.21 -3.19 2.22
N ASN A 143 -3.56 -2.23 3.08
CA ASN A 143 -2.83 -2.02 4.32
C ASN A 143 -3.76 -1.76 5.50
N CYS A 144 -3.18 -1.83 6.69
CA CYS A 144 -3.84 -1.54 7.94
C CYS A 144 -5.00 -2.47 8.30
N VAL A 145 -4.95 -3.71 7.84
CA VAL A 145 -5.91 -4.77 8.16
C VAL A 145 -5.15 -6.10 8.31
N HIS A 146 -5.60 -6.97 9.20
CA HIS A 146 -4.92 -8.27 9.39
C HIS A 146 -5.05 -9.14 8.12
N PRO A 147 -3.98 -9.81 7.66
CA PRO A 147 -3.99 -10.67 6.47
C PRO A 147 -5.10 -11.75 6.47
N SER A 148 -5.50 -12.25 7.64
CA SER A 148 -6.59 -13.22 7.78
C SER A 148 -7.94 -12.71 7.24
N HIS A 149 -8.24 -11.42 7.37
CA HIS A 149 -9.50 -10.83 6.88
C HIS A 149 -9.54 -10.71 5.36
N LEU A 150 -8.36 -10.71 4.72
CA LEU A 150 -8.24 -10.58 3.27
C LEU A 150 -8.53 -11.88 2.52
N LYS A 151 -8.51 -13.03 3.21
CA LYS A 151 -8.65 -14.37 2.61
C LYS A 151 -9.94 -14.53 1.80
N HIS A 152 -11.01 -13.84 2.19
CA HIS A 152 -12.32 -13.87 1.55
C HIS A 152 -12.58 -12.67 0.63
N ALA A 153 -11.89 -11.55 0.82
CA ALA A 153 -11.99 -10.36 -0.03
C ALA A 153 -11.19 -10.50 -1.33
N LEU A 154 -10.06 -11.21 -1.27
CA LEU A 154 -9.12 -11.38 -2.37
C LEU A 154 -9.36 -12.71 -3.09
N ILE A 155 -10.55 -12.84 -3.67
CA ILE A 155 -10.88 -13.94 -4.58
C ILE A 155 -10.39 -13.53 -5.98
N PRO A 156 -9.54 -14.32 -6.65
CA PRO A 156 -9.02 -13.99 -7.97
C PRO A 156 -10.07 -14.24 -9.07
N ASP A 157 -11.15 -13.47 -9.04
CA ASP A 157 -12.27 -13.52 -9.99
C ASP A 157 -12.12 -12.46 -11.10
N GLY A 158 -11.02 -12.58 -11.85
CA GLY A 158 -10.69 -11.71 -12.98
C GLY A 158 -9.31 -11.08 -12.85
N THR A 159 -9.05 -10.05 -13.66
CA THR A 159 -7.73 -9.40 -13.76
C THR A 159 -7.52 -8.29 -12.73
N TRP A 160 -8.54 -7.88 -11.99
CA TRP A 160 -8.42 -6.80 -11.00
C TRP A 160 -7.43 -7.15 -9.88
N THR A 161 -7.35 -8.43 -9.47
CA THR A 161 -6.36 -8.89 -8.49
C THR A 161 -4.92 -8.82 -9.00
N ASP A 162 -4.73 -8.80 -10.32
CA ASP A 162 -3.40 -8.64 -10.93
C ASP A 162 -2.84 -7.25 -10.66
N ARG A 163 -3.69 -6.28 -10.34
CA ARG A 163 -3.31 -4.93 -9.95
C ARG A 163 -2.81 -4.84 -8.51
N ILE A 164 -2.97 -5.89 -7.70
CA ILE A 164 -2.54 -5.91 -6.30
C ILE A 164 -1.11 -6.45 -6.23
N HIS A 165 -0.19 -5.58 -5.83
CA HIS A 165 1.22 -5.92 -5.71
C HIS A 165 1.74 -5.79 -4.28
N GLY A 166 0.95 -5.28 -3.34
CA GLY A 166 1.41 -5.14 -1.96
C GLY A 166 0.37 -5.36 -0.86
N ILE A 167 0.84 -5.93 0.25
CA ILE A 167 0.08 -6.10 1.49
C ILE A 167 0.92 -5.60 2.67
N ARG A 168 0.36 -4.70 3.48
CA ARG A 168 0.98 -4.22 4.73
C ARG A 168 0.02 -4.40 5.91
N GLY A 169 0.05 -5.56 6.53
CA GLY A 169 -0.97 -5.99 7.49
C GLY A 169 -0.81 -5.40 8.90
N ASN A 170 -1.91 -5.30 9.64
CA ASN A 170 -1.86 -5.09 11.10
C ASN A 170 -1.51 -6.39 11.81
N SER A 171 -0.83 -6.32 12.96
CA SER A 171 -0.48 -7.52 13.74
C SER A 171 -1.68 -8.15 14.45
N SER A 172 -2.62 -7.34 14.94
CA SER A 172 -3.83 -7.82 15.60
C SER A 172 -4.94 -8.14 14.60
N LYS A 173 -5.68 -9.22 14.89
CA LYS A 173 -6.91 -9.63 14.18
C LYS A 173 -8.16 -8.89 14.63
N LYS A 174 -8.07 -8.02 15.62
CA LYS A 174 -9.21 -7.22 16.07
C LYS A 174 -9.64 -6.24 14.97
N SER A 175 -10.92 -5.89 14.98
CA SER A 175 -11.45 -4.80 14.16
C SER A 175 -10.85 -3.46 14.56
N HIS A 176 -10.97 -2.46 13.69
CA HIS A 176 -10.51 -1.10 14.01
C HIS A 176 -11.23 -0.53 15.24
N ALA A 177 -12.52 -0.82 15.40
CA ALA A 177 -13.30 -0.39 16.56
C ALA A 177 -12.79 -1.03 17.86
N GLU A 178 -12.53 -2.33 17.87
CA GLU A 178 -11.98 -3.02 19.05
C GLU A 178 -10.59 -2.51 19.44
N LEU A 179 -9.74 -2.18 18.45
CA LEU A 179 -8.42 -1.62 18.71
C LEU A 179 -8.47 -0.18 19.26
N ASN A 180 -9.39 0.64 18.75
CA ASN A 180 -9.57 2.01 19.25
C ASN A 180 -10.00 2.04 20.72
N GLU A 181 -10.77 1.04 21.17
CA GLU A 181 -11.24 0.92 22.56
C GLU A 181 -10.33 0.04 23.44
N ALA A 182 -9.24 -0.51 22.88
CA ALA A 182 -8.34 -1.39 23.60
C ALA A 182 -7.51 -0.63 24.64
N LYS A 183 -7.53 -1.12 25.88
CA LYS A 183 -6.71 -0.58 26.99
C LYS A 183 -5.31 -1.18 27.03
N GLU A 184 -5.15 -2.37 26.47
CA GLU A 184 -3.90 -3.11 26.39
C GLU A 184 -3.52 -3.27 24.93
N LEU A 185 -2.20 -3.23 24.68
CA LEU A 185 -1.67 -3.48 23.35
C LEU A 185 -1.86 -4.95 22.99
N ASP A 186 -2.61 -5.19 21.92
CA ASP A 186 -2.65 -6.49 21.26
C ASP A 186 -1.51 -6.55 20.23
N GLU A 187 -0.44 -7.24 20.58
CA GLU A 187 0.74 -7.36 19.72
C GLU A 187 0.58 -8.37 18.58
N GLY A 188 -0.48 -9.20 18.58
CA GLY A 188 -0.65 -10.28 17.62
C GLY A 188 0.35 -11.44 17.80
N ASP A 189 0.31 -12.41 16.88
CA ASP A 189 1.27 -13.51 16.80
C ASP A 189 2.16 -13.35 15.56
N PRO A 190 3.47 -13.06 15.71
CA PRO A 190 4.38 -12.90 14.58
C PRO A 190 4.48 -14.12 13.66
N VAL A 191 4.46 -15.34 14.21
CA VAL A 191 4.60 -16.58 13.42
C VAL A 191 3.35 -16.79 12.60
N GLU A 192 2.18 -16.64 13.22
CA GLU A 192 0.91 -16.71 12.51
C GLU A 192 0.81 -15.61 11.42
N PHE A 193 1.25 -14.40 11.73
CA PHE A 193 1.27 -13.28 10.79
C PHE A 193 2.14 -13.59 9.56
N GLY A 194 3.30 -14.24 9.73
CA GLY A 194 4.14 -14.71 8.63
C GLY A 194 3.43 -15.72 7.73
N GLU A 195 2.78 -16.72 8.33
CA GLU A 195 2.04 -17.77 7.61
C GLU A 195 0.82 -17.25 6.86
N ASP A 196 0.09 -16.30 7.45
CA ASP A 196 -1.06 -15.68 6.77
C ASP A 196 -0.64 -14.84 5.57
N ASN A 197 0.50 -14.13 5.65
CA ASN A 197 1.08 -13.44 4.49
C ASN A 197 1.54 -14.43 3.40
N ARG A 198 2.16 -15.55 3.78
CA ARG A 198 2.53 -16.62 2.84
C ARG A 198 1.31 -17.18 2.11
N ALA A 199 0.18 -17.33 2.80
CA ALA A 199 -1.06 -17.77 2.18
C ALA A 199 -1.59 -16.79 1.13
N LEU A 200 -1.47 -15.47 1.35
CA LEU A 200 -1.83 -14.45 0.36
C LEU A 200 -0.90 -14.46 -0.85
N LEU A 201 0.40 -14.69 -0.65
CA LEU A 201 1.37 -14.80 -1.73
C LEU A 201 1.06 -15.93 -2.71
N ASN A 202 0.53 -17.05 -2.23
CA ASN A 202 0.07 -18.15 -3.09
C ASN A 202 -1.21 -17.83 -3.87
N LYS A 203 -2.00 -16.82 -3.44
CA LYS A 203 -3.26 -16.43 -4.09
C LYS A 203 -3.09 -15.31 -5.11
N LEU A 204 -2.21 -14.35 -4.82
CA LEU A 204 -2.01 -13.15 -5.62
C LEU A 204 -0.75 -13.27 -6.46
N LYS A 205 -0.92 -13.55 -7.76
CA LYS A 205 0.19 -13.83 -8.69
C LYS A 205 1.25 -12.73 -8.79
N ASN A 206 0.84 -11.47 -8.60
CA ASN A 206 1.69 -10.28 -8.76
C ASN A 206 2.13 -9.67 -7.42
N LEU A 207 1.77 -10.29 -6.28
CA LEU A 207 2.18 -9.80 -4.97
C LEU A 207 3.69 -9.87 -4.82
N ASN A 208 4.32 -8.70 -4.65
CA ASN A 208 5.78 -8.58 -4.57
C ASN A 208 6.27 -7.63 -3.46
N THR A 209 5.34 -7.01 -2.73
CA THR A 209 5.61 -6.14 -1.59
C THR A 209 4.83 -6.66 -0.38
N ILE A 210 5.50 -7.16 0.64
CA ILE A 210 4.86 -7.65 1.87
C ILE A 210 5.52 -6.95 3.05
N GLY A 211 4.72 -6.45 3.98
CA GLY A 211 5.24 -5.81 5.18
C GLY A 211 4.20 -5.65 6.28
N GLY A 212 4.54 -4.79 7.24
CA GLY A 212 3.71 -4.49 8.38
C GLY A 212 3.13 -3.07 8.38
N CYS A 213 2.05 -2.92 9.13
CA CYS A 213 1.37 -1.67 9.48
C CYS A 213 1.22 -1.59 11.01
N CYS A 214 0.06 -1.23 11.55
CA CYS A 214 -0.12 -0.98 12.99
C CYS A 214 0.12 -2.26 13.81
N GLY A 215 0.82 -2.09 14.94
CA GLY A 215 1.17 -3.18 15.87
C GLY A 215 2.34 -4.08 15.42
N THR A 216 2.80 -3.97 14.18
CA THR A 216 3.93 -4.76 13.69
C THR A 216 5.28 -4.18 14.12
N ASN A 217 6.30 -5.04 14.20
CA ASN A 217 7.68 -4.69 14.53
C ASN A 217 8.65 -5.68 13.84
N HIS A 218 9.95 -5.58 14.13
CA HIS A 218 10.98 -6.42 13.50
C HIS A 218 10.71 -7.93 13.64
N ARG A 219 10.09 -8.41 14.74
CA ARG A 219 9.74 -9.84 14.90
C ARG A 219 8.75 -10.29 13.82
N HIS A 220 7.77 -9.46 13.52
CA HIS A 220 6.78 -9.75 12.47
C HIS A 220 7.41 -9.75 11.07
N ILE A 221 8.32 -8.80 10.81
CA ILE A 221 9.06 -8.74 9.54
C ILE A 221 9.96 -9.97 9.38
N GLU A 222 10.64 -10.40 10.44
CA GLU A 222 11.46 -11.61 10.43
C GLU A 222 10.64 -12.86 10.09
N GLU A 223 9.46 -13.03 10.70
CA GLU A 223 8.58 -14.16 10.40
C GLU A 223 7.96 -14.08 9.00
N ILE A 224 7.65 -12.89 8.48
CA ILE A 224 7.33 -12.71 7.04
C ILE A 224 8.48 -13.22 6.18
N CYS A 225 9.71 -12.82 6.46
CA CYS A 225 10.88 -13.23 5.67
C CYS A 225 11.05 -14.76 5.70
N LYS A 226 10.98 -15.39 6.87
CA LYS A 226 11.08 -16.85 7.03
C LYS A 226 10.01 -17.59 6.24
N ALA A 227 8.76 -17.14 6.32
CA ALA A 227 7.63 -17.80 5.66
C ALA A 227 7.59 -17.55 4.14
N CYS A 228 7.94 -16.34 3.68
CA CYS A 228 7.65 -15.89 2.31
C CYS A 228 8.83 -15.98 1.33
N ILE A 229 10.10 -15.86 1.77
CA ILE A 229 11.26 -15.73 0.85
C ILE A 229 11.35 -16.91 -0.14
N ASN A 230 11.19 -18.15 0.35
CA ASN A 230 11.29 -19.33 -0.51
C ASN A 230 10.15 -19.40 -1.53
N VAL A 231 8.93 -19.09 -1.10
CA VAL A 231 7.75 -19.05 -1.97
C VAL A 231 7.90 -17.95 -3.03
N PHE A 232 8.32 -16.75 -2.63
CA PHE A 232 8.54 -15.63 -3.53
C PHE A 232 9.57 -15.98 -4.62
N ASN A 233 10.69 -16.60 -4.24
CA ASN A 233 11.72 -17.03 -5.18
C ASN A 233 11.22 -18.11 -6.15
N GLN A 234 10.35 -19.03 -5.71
CA GLN A 234 9.74 -20.04 -6.57
C GLN A 234 8.78 -19.41 -7.58
N LEU A 235 7.89 -18.53 -7.13
CA LEU A 235 6.94 -17.83 -8.00
C LEU A 235 7.65 -16.95 -9.03
N LYS A 236 8.72 -16.23 -8.63
CA LYS A 236 9.51 -15.41 -9.55
C LYS A 236 10.17 -16.23 -10.66
N ARG A 237 10.68 -17.43 -10.34
CA ARG A 237 11.26 -18.35 -11.34
C ARG A 237 10.18 -18.86 -12.31
N ALA A 238 9.05 -19.33 -11.78
CA ALA A 238 7.94 -19.82 -12.61
C ALA A 238 7.45 -18.76 -13.62
N ASN A 239 7.28 -17.51 -13.17
CA ASN A 239 6.88 -16.40 -14.05
C ASN A 239 7.94 -16.10 -15.14
N HIS A 240 9.23 -16.24 -14.82
CA HIS A 240 10.30 -16.04 -15.81
C HIS A 240 10.28 -17.10 -16.90
N ASP A 241 10.09 -18.36 -16.52
CA ASP A 241 10.04 -19.50 -17.45
C ASP A 241 8.79 -19.44 -18.36
N GLU A 242 7.65 -18.97 -17.81
CA GLU A 242 6.41 -18.77 -18.57
C GLU A 242 6.54 -17.65 -19.63
N ILE A 243 7.22 -16.54 -19.29
CA ILE A 243 7.51 -15.46 -20.24
C ILE A 243 8.45 -15.94 -21.36
N GLN A 244 9.49 -16.73 -21.04
CA GLN A 244 10.42 -17.24 -22.04
C GLN A 244 9.76 -18.25 -23.00
N SER A 245 8.90 -19.13 -22.48
CA SER A 245 8.18 -20.10 -23.30
C SER A 245 7.16 -19.44 -24.24
N THR A 246 6.41 -18.44 -23.77
CA THR A 246 5.45 -17.68 -24.60
C THR A 246 6.12 -16.79 -25.65
N ALA A 247 7.33 -16.29 -25.38
CA ALA A 247 8.13 -15.56 -26.37
C ALA A 247 8.63 -16.46 -27.50
N SER A 248 8.97 -17.72 -27.20
CA SER A 248 9.49 -18.68 -28.19
C SER A 248 8.42 -19.19 -29.16
N ILE A 249 7.14 -19.19 -28.75
CA ILE A 249 6.00 -19.64 -29.57
C ILE A 249 5.57 -18.57 -30.60
N LYS A 250 5.96 -17.30 -30.41
CA LYS A 250 5.60 -16.19 -31.33
C LYS A 250 6.63 -15.95 -32.44
N THR A 251 7.71 -16.73 -32.48
CA THR A 251 8.80 -16.60 -33.47
C THR A 251 8.80 -17.69 -34.54
N ASP A 252 7.83 -18.58 -34.53
CA ASP A 252 7.59 -19.62 -35.55
C ASP A 252 6.31 -19.32 -36.36
#